data_AF-A0A352XM38-F1
#
_entry.id   AF-A0A352XM38-F1
#
_cell.length_a   1.000
_cell.length_b   1.000
_cell.length_c   1.000
_cell.angle_alpha   90.00
_cell.angle_beta   90.00
_cell.angle_gamma   90.00
#
_symmetry.space_group_name_H-M   'P 1'
#
loop_
_entity.id
_entity.type
_entity.pdbx_description
1 polymer ?
#
loop_
_entity_poly.entity_id
_entity_poly.type
_entity_poly.pdbx_seq_one_letter_code
_entity_poly.pdbx_strand_id
1 'polypeptide(L)'
;SMVRDRLSKGECFEVALNAAHRAVLCSPDFLFIVEHGYKLNSHELAARLSYFLWRTAPDEELRKLADKGDLIRPEVLRKETSRLIASPRIEGFVRDFLAQWLNLREINATTPDRDLFPEYFESIHDGRQDVFLHGSIVGETQAYFRDLLDRNLGAAMLVSAPHAYLNQRLAEHYDLPPVKGAGLRRVDLPADSLRGGLLTQASILKVTSNGANTSPVLRGAWLLERIVGTPVPPPPPNAGSIEPDTRGATTIREQLSKHQSVASCAGCHQKIDPPGFVLEAFDPIGRYRDYYRTTENGEKLKNARVFYGGD
;
A
#
# COMPACT_ATOMS: atom_id res chain seq x y z
N SER A 1 32.23 -10.60 -33.62
CA SER A 1 31.03 -9.84 -33.21
C SER A 1 30.22 -9.49 -34.44
N MET A 2 28.89 -9.32 -34.31
CA MET A 2 28.01 -9.02 -35.46
C MET A 2 28.45 -7.78 -36.25
N VAL A 3 28.99 -6.76 -35.57
CA VAL A 3 29.56 -5.57 -36.22
C VAL A 3 30.70 -5.95 -37.17
N ARG A 4 31.66 -6.78 -36.72
CA ARG A 4 32.81 -7.20 -37.56
C ARG A 4 32.35 -8.02 -38.78
N ASP A 5 31.36 -8.90 -38.59
CA ASP A 5 30.79 -9.69 -39.70
C ASP A 5 30.14 -8.81 -40.76
N ARG A 6 29.31 -7.83 -40.34
CA ARG A 6 28.65 -6.87 -41.25
C ARG A 6 29.64 -5.95 -41.97
N LEU A 7 30.65 -5.44 -41.26
CA LEU A 7 31.73 -4.65 -41.87
C LEU A 7 32.51 -5.47 -42.92
N SER A 8 32.77 -6.75 -42.66
CA SER A 8 33.45 -7.63 -43.62
C SER A 8 32.64 -7.89 -44.90
N LYS A 9 31.33 -7.67 -44.85
CA LYS A 9 30.40 -7.77 -45.98
C LYS A 9 30.21 -6.45 -46.73
N GLY A 10 30.96 -5.40 -46.36
CA GLY A 10 30.92 -4.09 -47.03
C GLY A 10 29.82 -3.15 -46.55
N GLU A 11 29.10 -3.47 -45.46
CA GLU A 11 28.17 -2.52 -44.84
C GLU A 11 28.93 -1.35 -44.21
N CYS A 12 28.38 -0.13 -44.26
CA CYS A 12 28.97 1.01 -43.57
C CYS A 12 28.87 0.86 -42.05
N PHE A 13 29.74 1.56 -41.33
CA PHE A 13 29.87 1.44 -39.88
C PHE A 13 28.56 1.75 -39.15
N GLU A 14 27.84 2.79 -39.55
CA GLU A 14 26.58 3.21 -38.93
C GLU A 14 25.50 2.12 -39.07
N VAL A 15 25.41 1.47 -40.23
CA VAL A 15 24.43 0.39 -40.46
C VAL A 15 24.79 -0.83 -39.62
N ALA A 16 26.07 -1.22 -39.60
CA ALA A 16 26.55 -2.34 -38.79
C ALA A 16 26.33 -2.10 -37.29
N LEU A 17 26.57 -0.88 -36.82
CA LEU A 17 26.38 -0.48 -35.42
C LEU A 17 24.90 -0.41 -35.03
N ASN A 18 24.05 0.15 -35.90
CA ASN A 18 22.60 0.19 -35.68
C ASN A 18 22.00 -1.21 -35.59
N ALA A 19 22.43 -2.14 -36.45
CA ALA A 19 21.99 -3.53 -36.37
C ALA A 19 22.40 -4.18 -35.05
N ALA A 20 23.63 -3.93 -34.59
CA ALA A 20 24.12 -4.43 -33.29
C ALA A 20 23.33 -3.87 -32.11
N HIS A 21 23.06 -2.58 -32.09
CA HIS A 21 22.23 -1.98 -31.03
C HIS A 21 20.82 -2.54 -31.04
N ARG A 22 20.19 -2.66 -32.21
CA ARG A 22 18.84 -3.27 -32.32
C ARG A 22 18.84 -4.71 -31.80
N ALA A 23 19.83 -5.51 -32.17
CA ALA A 23 19.91 -6.90 -31.70
C ALA A 23 20.08 -6.98 -30.18
N VAL A 24 20.91 -6.12 -29.59
CA VAL A 24 21.08 -6.07 -28.12
C VAL A 24 19.80 -5.61 -27.43
N LEU A 25 19.21 -4.49 -27.87
CA LEU A 25 18.02 -3.90 -27.24
C LEU A 25 16.75 -4.76 -27.40
N CYS A 26 16.68 -5.58 -28.45
CA CYS A 26 15.58 -6.53 -28.66
C CYS A 26 15.89 -7.94 -28.15
N SER A 27 17.07 -8.18 -27.56
CA SER A 27 17.43 -9.51 -27.06
C SER A 27 16.63 -9.85 -25.80
N PRO A 28 16.22 -11.12 -25.61
CA PRO A 28 15.60 -11.55 -24.37
C PRO A 28 16.47 -11.27 -23.13
N ASP A 29 17.80 -11.44 -23.26
CA ASP A 29 18.75 -11.19 -22.17
C ASP A 29 18.83 -9.72 -21.73
N PHE A 30 18.45 -8.79 -22.60
CA PHE A 30 18.35 -7.36 -22.27
C PHE A 30 16.97 -6.99 -21.70
N LEU A 31 15.90 -7.55 -22.29
CA LEU A 31 14.52 -7.20 -21.94
C LEU A 31 14.02 -7.88 -20.67
N PHE A 32 14.56 -9.04 -20.34
CA PHE A 32 14.12 -9.87 -19.22
C PHE A 32 15.27 -10.21 -18.28
N ILE A 33 14.93 -10.47 -17.02
CA ILE A 33 15.83 -11.16 -16.10
C ILE A 33 15.73 -12.64 -16.43
N VAL A 34 16.71 -13.16 -17.16
CA VAL A 34 16.79 -14.57 -17.56
C VAL A 34 17.62 -15.34 -16.53
N GLU A 35 17.07 -16.42 -16.01
CA GLU A 35 17.71 -17.27 -15.00
C GLU A 35 17.74 -18.73 -15.49
N HIS A 36 18.94 -19.30 -15.53
CA HIS A 36 19.19 -20.57 -16.20
C HIS A 36 19.17 -21.73 -15.17
N GLY A 37 17.96 -22.06 -14.71
CA GLY A 37 17.68 -23.22 -13.86
C GLY A 37 17.44 -22.88 -12.39
N TYR A 38 17.31 -23.92 -11.56
CA TYR A 38 16.92 -23.78 -10.15
C TYR A 38 18.01 -23.14 -9.27
N LYS A 39 19.29 -23.35 -9.63
CA LYS A 39 20.42 -22.82 -8.88
C LYS A 39 21.00 -21.63 -9.64
N LEU A 40 20.81 -20.45 -9.07
CA LEU A 40 21.32 -19.22 -9.65
C LEU A 40 22.85 -19.15 -9.58
N ASN A 41 23.45 -18.65 -10.66
CA ASN A 41 24.85 -18.26 -10.66
C ASN A 41 25.05 -16.87 -10.03
N SER A 42 26.31 -16.47 -9.86
CA SER A 42 26.66 -15.24 -9.16
C SER A 42 26.16 -13.95 -9.86
N HIS A 43 26.09 -13.94 -11.20
CA HIS A 43 25.54 -12.82 -11.96
C HIS A 43 24.00 -12.75 -11.88
N GLU A 44 23.33 -13.90 -11.92
CA GLU A 44 21.89 -13.99 -11.74
C GLU A 44 21.48 -13.54 -10.34
N LEU A 45 22.24 -13.91 -9.30
CA LEU A 45 22.02 -13.40 -7.94
C LEU A 45 22.21 -11.88 -7.85
N ALA A 46 23.27 -11.33 -8.47
CA ALA A 46 23.47 -9.89 -8.51
C ALA A 46 22.29 -9.17 -9.17
N ALA A 47 21.86 -9.65 -10.34
CA ALA A 47 20.72 -9.12 -11.08
C ALA A 47 19.46 -9.17 -10.21
N ARG A 48 19.10 -10.35 -9.68
CA ARG A 48 17.91 -10.54 -8.85
C ARG A 48 17.92 -9.62 -7.63
N LEU A 49 19.01 -9.53 -6.88
CA LEU A 49 19.11 -8.62 -5.72
C LEU A 49 18.91 -7.15 -6.11
N SER A 50 19.61 -6.70 -7.14
CA SER A 50 19.57 -5.29 -7.57
C SER A 50 18.18 -4.88 -8.09
N TYR A 51 17.54 -5.72 -8.90
CA TYR A 51 16.20 -5.42 -9.42
C TYR A 51 15.12 -5.60 -8.37
N PHE A 52 15.29 -6.54 -7.43
CA PHE A 52 14.37 -6.73 -6.33
C PHE A 52 14.41 -5.53 -5.36
N LEU A 53 15.59 -5.15 -4.86
CA LEU A 53 15.73 -4.13 -3.81
C LEU A 53 15.88 -2.71 -4.36
N TRP A 54 16.57 -2.50 -5.47
CA TRP A 54 16.86 -1.17 -6.03
C TRP A 54 16.18 -0.87 -7.35
N ARG A 55 15.46 -1.84 -7.94
CA ARG A 55 14.70 -1.65 -9.20
C ARG A 55 15.57 -1.17 -10.36
N THR A 56 16.86 -1.51 -10.34
CA THR A 56 17.83 -1.10 -11.35
C THR A 56 18.98 -2.11 -11.42
N ALA A 57 19.86 -1.93 -12.41
CA ALA A 57 20.98 -2.83 -12.65
C ALA A 57 21.96 -2.90 -11.45
N PRO A 58 22.71 -4.02 -11.30
CA PRO A 58 23.69 -4.17 -10.24
C PRO A 58 24.75 -3.06 -10.27
N ASP A 59 25.13 -2.57 -9.09
CA ASP A 59 26.22 -1.62 -8.99
C ASP A 59 27.58 -2.29 -9.24
N GLU A 60 28.64 -1.48 -9.24
CA GLU A 60 29.99 -1.97 -9.48
C GLU A 60 30.44 -3.01 -8.45
N GLU A 61 30.06 -2.86 -7.18
CA GLU A 61 30.40 -3.80 -6.12
C GLU A 61 29.73 -5.16 -6.35
N LEU A 62 28.42 -5.20 -6.61
CA LEU A 62 27.72 -6.43 -6.95
C LEU A 62 28.29 -7.10 -8.20
N ARG A 63 28.64 -6.31 -9.24
CA ARG A 63 29.26 -6.86 -10.45
C ARG A 63 30.62 -7.49 -10.17
N LYS A 64 31.48 -6.81 -9.40
CA LYS A 64 32.80 -7.36 -9.00
C LYS A 64 32.68 -8.64 -8.18
N LEU A 65 31.70 -8.73 -7.28
CA LEU A 65 31.45 -9.94 -6.51
C LEU A 65 30.87 -11.05 -7.39
N ALA A 66 30.03 -10.69 -8.37
CA ALA A 66 29.53 -11.61 -9.37
C ALA A 66 30.64 -12.20 -10.25
N ASP A 67 31.54 -11.35 -10.77
CA ASP A 67 32.68 -11.74 -11.61
C ASP A 67 33.60 -12.74 -10.90
N LYS A 68 33.73 -12.62 -9.56
CA LYS A 68 34.53 -13.53 -8.72
C LYS A 68 33.81 -14.83 -8.34
N GLY A 69 32.50 -14.92 -8.59
CA GLY A 69 31.67 -16.03 -8.11
C GLY A 69 31.34 -15.96 -6.61
N ASP A 70 31.57 -14.82 -5.97
CA ASP A 70 31.55 -14.66 -4.53
C ASP A 70 30.12 -14.56 -3.95
N LEU A 71 29.14 -14.09 -4.73
CA LEU A 71 27.75 -13.91 -4.26
C LEU A 71 27.02 -15.23 -3.99
N ILE A 72 27.56 -16.36 -4.45
CA ILE A 72 27.03 -17.69 -4.12
C ILE A 72 27.28 -18.03 -2.64
N ARG A 73 28.27 -17.38 -2.01
CA ARG A 73 28.57 -17.63 -0.60
C ARG A 73 27.55 -16.94 0.31
N PRO A 74 26.88 -17.66 1.23
CA PRO A 74 25.79 -17.11 2.04
C PRO A 74 26.15 -15.86 2.85
N GLU A 75 27.38 -15.78 3.36
CA GLU A 75 27.86 -14.64 4.14
C GLU A 75 28.03 -13.38 3.29
N VAL A 76 28.52 -13.53 2.05
CA VAL A 76 28.64 -12.42 1.08
C VAL A 76 27.25 -11.97 0.66
N LEU A 77 26.37 -12.92 0.31
CA LEU A 77 24.99 -12.64 -0.07
C LEU A 77 24.21 -11.89 1.01
N ARG A 78 24.35 -12.30 2.27
CA ARG A 78 23.70 -11.63 3.41
C ARG A 78 24.25 -10.22 3.60
N LYS A 79 25.58 -10.05 3.53
CA LYS A 79 26.23 -8.74 3.65
C LYS A 79 25.73 -7.76 2.57
N GLU A 80 25.69 -8.21 1.32
CA GLU A 80 25.23 -7.37 0.21
C GLU A 80 23.73 -7.08 0.31
N THR A 81 22.90 -8.05 0.71
CA THR A 81 21.48 -7.80 1.00
C THR A 81 21.31 -6.68 2.04
N SER A 82 22.03 -6.73 3.16
CA SER A 82 21.98 -5.67 4.18
C SER A 82 22.46 -4.32 3.66
N ARG A 83 23.53 -4.30 2.84
CA ARG A 83 24.05 -3.07 2.21
C ARG A 83 23.01 -2.44 1.28
N LEU A 84 22.35 -3.24 0.46
CA LEU A 84 21.30 -2.79 -0.46
C LEU A 84 20.10 -2.23 0.31
N ILE A 85 19.69 -2.89 1.41
CA ILE A 85 18.59 -2.42 2.27
C ILE A 85 18.93 -1.08 2.92
N ALA A 86 20.14 -0.92 3.46
CA ALA A 86 20.56 0.32 4.12
C ALA A 86 20.69 1.53 3.17
N SER A 87 20.68 1.31 1.85
CA SER A 87 20.85 2.37 0.86
C SER A 87 19.56 3.18 0.64
N PRO A 88 19.64 4.50 0.38
CA PRO A 88 18.50 5.29 -0.07
C PRO A 88 17.86 4.80 -1.38
N ARG A 89 18.54 3.95 -2.16
CA ARG A 89 17.99 3.41 -3.41
C ARG A 89 16.83 2.43 -3.20
N ILE A 90 16.69 1.84 -2.00
CA ILE A 90 15.56 0.93 -1.71
C ILE A 90 14.21 1.62 -1.68
N GLU A 91 14.15 2.96 -1.64
CA GLU A 91 12.88 3.71 -1.67
C GLU A 91 12.03 3.36 -2.90
N GLY A 92 12.66 3.00 -4.03
CA GLY A 92 11.96 2.50 -5.21
C GLY A 92 11.20 1.20 -4.94
N PHE A 93 11.83 0.24 -4.23
CA PHE A 93 11.16 -0.98 -3.78
C PHE A 93 10.05 -0.67 -2.78
N VAL A 94 10.31 0.16 -1.75
CA VAL A 94 9.31 0.52 -0.73
C VAL A 94 8.05 1.08 -1.38
N ARG A 95 8.20 2.08 -2.27
CA ARG A 95 7.07 2.69 -2.97
C ARG A 95 6.31 1.68 -3.82
N ASP A 96 7.01 0.96 -4.71
CA ASP A 96 6.36 0.08 -5.69
C ASP A 96 5.73 -1.17 -5.03
N PHE A 97 6.37 -1.69 -3.98
CA PHE A 97 5.87 -2.83 -3.21
C PHE A 97 4.60 -2.44 -2.45
N LEU A 98 4.59 -1.31 -1.74
CA LEU A 98 3.41 -0.86 -1.00
C LEU A 98 2.27 -0.41 -1.93
N ALA A 99 2.60 0.18 -3.08
CA ALA A 99 1.61 0.50 -4.12
C ALA A 99 0.86 -0.74 -4.61
N GLN A 100 1.55 -1.88 -4.67
CA GLN A 100 0.96 -3.16 -5.09
C GLN A 100 0.30 -3.91 -3.95
N TRP A 101 1.00 -4.08 -2.84
CA TRP A 101 0.53 -4.86 -1.69
C TRP A 101 -0.64 -4.19 -0.99
N LEU A 102 -0.53 -2.89 -0.69
CA LEU A 102 -1.54 -2.16 0.10
C LEU A 102 -2.50 -1.36 -0.77
N ASN A 103 -2.44 -1.51 -2.10
CA ASN A 103 -3.21 -0.75 -3.08
C ASN A 103 -2.99 0.77 -3.04
N LEU A 104 -1.83 1.25 -2.57
CA LEU A 104 -1.56 2.71 -2.53
C LEU A 104 -1.53 3.37 -3.91
N ARG A 105 -1.41 2.59 -5.00
CA ARG A 105 -1.57 3.13 -6.36
C ARG A 105 -2.96 3.74 -6.60
N GLU A 106 -3.97 3.26 -5.88
CA GLU A 106 -5.37 3.70 -5.95
C GLU A 106 -5.66 4.86 -5.00
N ILE A 107 -4.64 5.45 -4.36
CA ILE A 107 -4.84 6.55 -3.41
C ILE A 107 -5.56 7.76 -4.04
N ASN A 108 -5.49 7.91 -5.36
CA ASN A 108 -6.18 8.97 -6.13
C ASN A 108 -7.42 8.49 -6.88
N ALA A 109 -7.83 7.23 -6.74
CA ALA A 109 -8.99 6.69 -7.43
C ALA A 109 -10.31 7.30 -6.94
N THR A 110 -10.33 7.79 -5.70
CA THR A 110 -11.48 8.44 -5.08
C THR A 110 -11.04 9.77 -4.45
N THR A 111 -11.93 10.75 -4.45
CA THR A 111 -11.74 12.01 -3.74
C THR A 111 -12.78 12.08 -2.62
N PRO A 112 -12.39 12.40 -1.37
CA PRO A 112 -13.35 12.60 -0.30
C PRO A 112 -14.41 13.61 -0.69
N ASP A 113 -15.66 13.38 -0.28
CA ASP A 113 -16.73 14.34 -0.53
C ASP A 113 -16.41 15.66 0.21
N ARG A 114 -16.45 16.78 -0.51
CA ARG A 114 -16.01 18.07 0.02
C ARG A 114 -16.93 18.62 1.10
N ASP A 115 -18.23 18.40 0.96
CA ASP A 115 -19.21 18.95 1.88
C ASP A 115 -19.23 18.11 3.17
N LEU A 116 -18.97 16.80 3.07
CA LEU A 116 -18.80 15.91 4.21
C LEU A 116 -17.44 16.06 4.88
N PHE A 117 -16.34 16.26 4.14
CA PHE A 117 -14.96 16.23 4.65
C PHE A 117 -14.13 17.47 4.24
N PRO A 118 -14.59 18.69 4.58
CA PRO A 118 -13.92 19.93 4.19
C PRO A 118 -12.48 20.03 4.71
N GLU A 119 -12.15 19.36 5.82
CA GLU A 119 -10.80 19.35 6.41
C GLU A 119 -9.72 18.66 5.55
N TYR A 120 -10.14 17.93 4.52
CA TYR A 120 -9.23 17.28 3.56
C TYR A 120 -8.84 18.19 2.38
N PHE A 121 -9.33 19.44 2.38
CA PHE A 121 -9.11 20.43 1.35
C PHE A 121 -8.41 21.66 1.92
N GLU A 122 -7.56 22.31 1.11
CA GLU A 122 -6.84 23.53 1.52
C GLU A 122 -7.81 24.71 1.74
N SER A 123 -8.85 24.77 0.93
CA SER A 123 -9.97 25.69 1.09
C SER A 123 -11.26 25.04 0.61
N ILE A 124 -12.34 25.28 1.36
CA ILE A 124 -13.69 24.83 0.98
C ILE A 124 -14.12 25.46 -0.37
N HIS A 125 -13.59 26.64 -0.68
CA HIS A 125 -14.01 27.43 -1.84
C HIS A 125 -13.28 27.08 -3.14
N ASP A 126 -12.01 26.69 -3.08
CA ASP A 126 -11.24 26.33 -4.28
C ASP A 126 -11.33 24.83 -4.62
N GLY A 127 -11.82 24.01 -3.67
CA GLY A 127 -11.97 22.56 -3.82
C GLY A 127 -10.65 21.83 -4.04
N ARG A 128 -9.51 22.48 -3.74
CA ARG A 128 -8.19 21.88 -3.90
C ARG A 128 -7.92 20.96 -2.72
N GLN A 129 -7.67 19.71 -3.04
CA GLN A 129 -7.25 18.72 -2.07
C GLN A 129 -5.98 19.18 -1.37
N ASP A 130 -5.90 18.99 -0.06
CA ASP A 130 -4.70 19.26 0.73
C ASP A 130 -3.58 18.32 0.29
N VAL A 131 -2.71 18.81 -0.59
CA VAL A 131 -1.61 18.04 -1.18
C VAL A 131 -0.61 17.64 -0.10
N PHE A 132 -0.43 18.48 0.93
CA PHE A 132 0.47 18.17 2.03
C PHE A 132 -0.08 17.02 2.87
N LEU A 133 -1.36 17.05 3.27
CA LEU A 133 -1.98 15.95 3.98
C LEU A 133 -1.99 14.68 3.13
N HIS A 134 -2.36 14.78 1.86
CA HIS A 134 -2.39 13.62 0.96
C HIS A 134 -1.01 12.98 0.77
N GLY A 135 0.03 13.78 0.59
CA GLY A 135 1.41 13.29 0.57
C GLY A 135 1.83 12.69 1.91
N SER A 136 1.38 13.26 3.03
CA SER A 136 1.73 12.82 4.38
C SER A 136 1.12 11.46 4.73
N ILE A 137 -0.14 11.19 4.36
CA ILE A 137 -0.77 9.89 4.65
C ILE A 137 -0.08 8.75 3.89
N VAL A 138 0.36 8.99 2.65
CA VAL A 138 1.12 7.99 1.87
C VAL A 138 2.54 7.87 2.41
N GLY A 139 3.16 9.01 2.73
CA GLY A 139 4.50 9.06 3.30
C GLY A 139 4.60 8.38 4.66
N GLU A 140 3.56 8.45 5.50
CA GLU A 140 3.48 7.70 6.76
C GLU A 140 3.67 6.21 6.50
N THR A 141 2.90 5.62 5.57
CA THR A 141 2.98 4.19 5.28
C THR A 141 4.34 3.79 4.75
N GLN A 142 4.91 4.61 3.87
CA GLN A 142 6.25 4.38 3.30
C GLN A 142 7.33 4.47 4.37
N ALA A 143 7.34 5.53 5.18
CA ALA A 143 8.31 5.73 6.25
C ALA A 143 8.17 4.69 7.37
N TYR A 144 6.95 4.29 7.69
CA TYR A 144 6.67 3.23 8.65
C TYR A 144 7.22 1.88 8.16
N PHE A 145 6.91 1.48 6.91
CA PHE A 145 7.45 0.25 6.35
C PHE A 145 8.97 0.29 6.23
N ARG A 146 9.54 1.45 5.89
CA ARG A 146 10.99 1.65 5.86
C ARG A 146 11.63 1.38 7.23
N ASP A 147 11.00 1.84 8.32
CA ASP A 147 11.45 1.57 9.70
C ASP A 147 11.40 0.07 10.05
N LEU A 148 10.37 -0.64 9.58
CA LEU A 148 10.28 -2.10 9.75
C LEU A 148 11.48 -2.81 9.10
N LEU A 149 11.88 -2.38 7.90
CA LEU A 149 13.04 -2.93 7.19
C LEU A 149 14.35 -2.57 7.88
N ASP A 150 14.56 -1.30 8.21
CA ASP A 150 15.83 -0.80 8.76
C ASP A 150 16.13 -1.39 10.14
N ARG A 151 15.09 -1.57 10.97
CA ARG A 151 15.23 -2.13 12.32
C ARG A 151 14.92 -3.61 12.39
N ASN A 152 14.60 -4.26 11.26
CA ASN A 152 14.22 -5.66 11.18
C ASN A 152 13.14 -6.03 12.22
N LEU A 153 12.07 -5.24 12.26
CA LEU A 153 11.00 -5.39 13.23
C LEU A 153 10.09 -6.57 12.89
N GLY A 154 9.49 -7.18 13.92
CA GLY A 154 8.59 -8.32 13.75
C GLY A 154 7.28 -7.96 13.06
N ALA A 155 6.69 -8.93 12.36
CA ALA A 155 5.43 -8.76 11.62
C ALA A 155 4.23 -8.32 12.49
N ALA A 156 4.28 -8.55 13.80
CA ALA A 156 3.27 -8.05 14.75
C ALA A 156 3.10 -6.51 14.68
N MET A 157 4.18 -5.80 14.32
CA MET A 157 4.18 -4.34 14.14
C MET A 157 3.29 -3.90 12.96
N LEU A 158 2.90 -4.79 12.05
CA LEU A 158 1.93 -4.45 11.01
C LEU A 158 0.53 -4.20 11.58
N VAL A 159 0.21 -4.81 12.73
CA VAL A 159 -1.11 -4.76 13.36
C VAL A 159 -1.13 -3.75 14.50
N SER A 160 -0.14 -3.80 15.39
CA SER A 160 -0.08 -2.94 16.58
C SER A 160 1.34 -2.46 16.80
N ALA A 161 1.48 -1.15 17.00
CA ALA A 161 2.76 -0.50 17.15
C ALA A 161 2.67 0.63 18.19
N PRO A 162 3.68 0.81 19.06
CA PRO A 162 3.71 1.90 20.02
C PRO A 162 4.13 3.24 19.38
N HIS A 163 4.28 3.30 18.06
CA HIS A 163 4.75 4.48 17.35
C HIS A 163 4.08 4.64 15.99
N ALA A 164 4.09 5.86 15.48
CA ALA A 164 3.70 6.22 14.12
C ALA A 164 4.75 7.14 13.48
N TYR A 165 4.62 7.37 12.17
CA TYR A 165 5.43 8.35 11.45
C TYR A 165 4.59 9.58 11.16
N LEU A 166 4.88 10.68 11.85
CA LEU A 166 4.05 11.87 11.84
C LEU A 166 4.86 13.10 11.45
N ASN A 167 4.22 14.00 10.74
CA ASN A 167 4.61 15.40 10.65
C ASN A 167 3.51 16.24 11.30
N GLN A 168 3.67 17.56 11.28
CA GLN A 168 2.69 18.46 11.89
C GLN A 168 1.27 18.25 11.36
N ARG A 169 1.11 18.29 10.03
CA ARG A 169 -0.22 18.21 9.40
C ARG A 169 -0.91 16.88 9.68
N LEU A 170 -0.16 15.78 9.70
CA LEU A 170 -0.71 14.46 9.98
C LEU A 170 -1.05 14.27 11.47
N ALA A 171 -0.26 14.84 12.39
CA ALA A 171 -0.60 14.82 13.81
C ALA A 171 -1.91 15.58 14.09
N GLU A 172 -2.11 16.74 13.44
CA GLU A 172 -3.37 17.50 13.48
C GLU A 172 -4.53 16.70 12.86
N HIS A 173 -4.28 16.01 11.74
CA HIS A 173 -5.28 15.16 11.11
C HIS A 173 -5.73 13.99 12.01
N TYR A 174 -4.81 13.45 12.82
CA TYR A 174 -5.10 12.34 13.72
C TYR A 174 -5.54 12.74 15.12
N ASP A 175 -5.65 14.04 15.41
CA ASP A 175 -5.91 14.58 16.75
C ASP A 175 -4.89 14.06 17.80
N LEU A 176 -3.63 13.93 17.39
CA LEU A 176 -2.52 13.50 18.24
C LEU A 176 -1.76 14.71 18.85
N PRO A 177 -0.94 14.50 19.90
CA PRO A 177 -0.07 15.54 20.44
C PRO A 177 0.73 16.24 19.33
N PRO A 178 0.91 17.56 19.42
CA PRO A 178 1.44 18.36 18.31
C PRO A 178 2.88 17.97 17.97
N VAL A 179 3.13 17.76 16.68
CA VAL A 179 4.45 17.58 16.08
C VAL A 179 4.82 18.83 15.30
N LYS A 180 6.08 19.28 15.34
CA LYS A 180 6.50 20.52 14.64
C LYS A 180 7.20 20.25 13.32
N GLY A 181 6.73 20.89 12.24
CA GLY A 181 7.39 20.89 10.93
C GLY A 181 6.89 19.83 9.94
N ALA A 182 7.28 19.98 8.67
CA ALA A 182 6.73 19.23 7.54
C ALA A 182 7.33 17.81 7.35
N GLY A 183 8.52 17.55 7.88
CA GLY A 183 9.18 16.25 7.77
C GLY A 183 8.56 15.20 8.69
N LEU A 184 8.24 14.03 8.12
CA LEU A 184 7.80 12.84 8.84
C LEU A 184 8.90 12.35 9.77
N ARG A 185 8.53 11.96 10.99
CA ARG A 185 9.44 11.37 11.98
C ARG A 185 8.73 10.33 12.81
N ARG A 186 9.49 9.41 13.37
CA ARG A 186 8.99 8.47 14.36
C ARG A 186 8.55 9.23 15.62
N VAL A 187 7.31 9.01 16.04
CA VAL A 187 6.70 9.58 17.24
C VAL A 187 6.11 8.45 18.06
N ASP A 188 6.48 8.36 19.33
CA ASP A 188 5.86 7.42 20.26
C ASP A 188 4.42 7.85 20.53
N LEU A 189 3.51 6.88 20.50
CA LEU A 189 2.08 7.11 20.66
C LEU A 189 1.69 7.07 22.14
N PRO A 190 0.65 7.83 22.56
CA PRO A 190 0.01 7.63 23.86
C PRO A 190 -0.42 6.17 24.05
N ALA A 191 -0.42 5.69 25.30
CA ALA A 191 -0.74 4.29 25.62
C ALA A 191 -2.18 3.90 25.23
N ASP A 192 -3.09 4.86 25.22
CA ASP A 192 -4.50 4.75 24.84
C ASP A 192 -4.76 5.14 23.37
N SER A 193 -3.70 5.35 22.58
CA SER A 193 -3.85 5.72 21.18
C SER A 193 -4.52 4.62 20.38
N LEU A 194 -5.52 5.01 19.58
CA LEU A 194 -6.14 4.15 18.57
C LEU A 194 -5.29 4.04 17.29
N ARG A 195 -4.13 4.71 17.25
CA ARG A 195 -3.18 4.65 16.14
C ARG A 195 -2.11 3.60 16.42
N GLY A 196 -1.42 3.19 15.36
CA GLY A 196 -0.37 2.18 15.41
C GLY A 196 -0.65 1.04 14.44
N GLY A 197 0.41 0.53 13.81
CA GLY A 197 0.32 -0.43 12.73
C GLY A 197 -0.25 0.17 11.43
N LEU A 198 -0.49 -0.67 10.44
CA LEU A 198 -0.98 -0.26 9.11
C LEU A 198 -2.50 -0.01 9.11
N LEU A 199 -3.25 -0.74 9.93
CA LEU A 199 -4.73 -0.76 9.87
C LEU A 199 -5.37 0.57 10.24
N THR A 200 -4.64 1.39 10.98
CA THR A 200 -5.11 2.66 11.53
C THR A 200 -4.55 3.87 10.76
N GLN A 201 -3.82 3.65 9.67
CA GLN A 201 -3.28 4.71 8.83
C GLN A 201 -4.31 5.21 7.82
N ALA A 202 -4.38 6.53 7.63
CA ALA A 202 -5.36 7.16 6.74
C ALA A 202 -5.21 6.74 5.28
N SER A 203 -4.01 6.42 4.81
CA SER A 203 -3.80 5.90 3.45
C SER A 203 -4.59 4.61 3.21
N ILE A 204 -4.55 3.67 4.16
CA ILE A 204 -5.26 2.39 4.13
C ILE A 204 -6.76 2.59 4.25
N LEU A 205 -7.18 3.44 5.19
CA LEU A 205 -8.58 3.74 5.44
C LEU A 205 -9.24 4.46 4.25
N LYS A 206 -8.45 5.24 3.50
CA LYS A 206 -8.88 5.91 2.28
C LYS A 206 -9.00 4.97 1.08
N VAL A 207 -7.99 4.15 0.79
CA VAL A 207 -8.04 3.21 -0.37
C VAL A 207 -9.11 2.11 -0.21
N THR A 208 -9.62 1.94 1.00
CA THR A 208 -10.72 1.01 1.33
C THR A 208 -12.09 1.70 1.46
N SER A 209 -12.20 2.96 1.01
CA SER A 209 -13.43 3.77 1.05
C SER A 209 -13.74 4.40 -0.32
N ASN A 210 -14.98 4.85 -0.53
CA ASN A 210 -15.41 5.43 -1.82
C ASN A 210 -15.46 6.97 -1.84
N GLY A 211 -14.85 7.64 -0.85
CA GLY A 211 -14.78 9.10 -0.75
C GLY A 211 -15.93 9.74 0.03
N ALA A 212 -17.17 9.28 -0.17
CA ALA A 212 -18.32 9.73 0.62
C ALA A 212 -18.57 8.85 1.85
N ASN A 213 -18.44 7.53 1.67
CA ASN A 213 -18.75 6.52 2.67
C ASN A 213 -17.61 5.53 2.86
N THR A 214 -17.57 4.96 4.06
CA THR A 214 -16.75 3.79 4.37
C THR A 214 -17.41 2.53 3.81
N SER A 215 -16.64 1.47 3.62
CA SER A 215 -17.16 0.16 3.22
C SER A 215 -16.59 -0.94 4.11
N PRO A 216 -17.35 -1.42 5.11
CA PRO A 216 -16.91 -2.53 5.96
C PRO A 216 -16.54 -3.76 5.15
N VAL A 217 -17.32 -4.07 4.11
CA VAL A 217 -17.08 -5.23 3.24
C VAL A 217 -15.72 -5.12 2.54
N LEU A 218 -15.41 -3.95 1.95
CA LEU A 218 -14.12 -3.74 1.27
C LEU A 218 -12.95 -3.73 2.25
N ARG A 219 -13.12 -3.10 3.42
CA ARG A 219 -12.11 -3.08 4.49
C ARG A 219 -11.80 -4.49 5.01
N GLY A 220 -12.84 -5.28 5.26
CA GLY A 220 -12.72 -6.65 5.72
C GLY A 220 -12.04 -7.55 4.68
N ALA A 221 -12.47 -7.48 3.42
CA ALA A 221 -11.86 -8.22 2.33
C ALA A 221 -10.38 -7.83 2.15
N TRP A 222 -10.08 -6.52 2.19
CA TRP A 222 -8.70 -6.01 2.12
C TRP A 222 -7.85 -6.54 3.28
N LEU A 223 -8.35 -6.54 4.52
CA LEU A 223 -7.61 -7.06 5.67
C LEU A 223 -7.31 -8.56 5.50
N LEU A 224 -8.31 -9.34 5.11
CA LEU A 224 -8.20 -10.78 4.92
C LEU A 224 -7.19 -11.14 3.81
N GLU A 225 -7.23 -10.40 2.69
CA GLU A 225 -6.32 -10.60 1.56
C GLU A 225 -4.90 -10.11 1.86
N ARG A 226 -4.75 -8.88 2.38
CA ARG A 226 -3.45 -8.19 2.46
C ARG A 226 -2.68 -8.49 3.73
N ILE A 227 -3.37 -8.78 4.84
CA ILE A 227 -2.73 -8.94 6.15
C ILE A 227 -2.84 -10.37 6.66
N VAL A 228 -4.03 -10.99 6.60
CA VAL A 228 -4.27 -12.33 7.17
C VAL A 228 -3.79 -13.45 6.23
N GLY A 229 -3.83 -13.24 4.91
CA GLY A 229 -3.46 -14.24 3.92
C GLY A 229 -4.56 -15.28 3.66
N THR A 230 -5.82 -14.92 3.92
CA THR A 230 -7.00 -15.76 3.65
C THR A 230 -7.97 -15.02 2.73
N PRO A 231 -7.62 -14.83 1.45
CA PRO A 231 -8.42 -14.03 0.52
C PRO A 231 -9.83 -14.59 0.38
N VAL A 232 -10.79 -13.67 0.25
CA VAL A 232 -12.20 -14.02 0.05
C VAL A 232 -12.39 -14.52 -1.38
N PRO A 233 -13.23 -15.54 -1.61
CA PRO A 233 -13.54 -15.97 -2.97
C PRO A 233 -14.23 -14.82 -3.73
N PRO A 234 -14.10 -14.77 -5.07
CA PRO A 234 -14.83 -13.80 -5.87
C PRO A 234 -16.34 -13.95 -5.62
N PRO A 235 -17.10 -12.85 -5.68
CA PRO A 235 -18.55 -12.90 -5.47
C PRO A 235 -19.19 -13.83 -6.53
N PRO A 236 -20.25 -14.57 -6.17
CA PRO A 236 -20.96 -15.41 -7.13
C PRO A 236 -21.56 -14.55 -8.27
N PRO A 237 -21.73 -15.08 -9.49
CA PRO A 237 -22.19 -14.32 -10.65
C PRO A 237 -23.50 -13.53 -10.44
N ASN A 238 -24.36 -14.01 -9.53
CA ASN A 238 -25.68 -13.43 -9.25
C ASN A 238 -25.68 -12.51 -8.02
N ALA A 239 -24.52 -12.18 -7.42
CA ALA A 239 -24.43 -11.44 -6.16
C ALA A 239 -25.06 -10.04 -6.22
N GLY A 240 -25.10 -9.41 -7.40
CA GLY A 240 -25.76 -8.11 -7.61
C GLY A 240 -27.24 -8.19 -7.97
N SER A 241 -27.79 -9.39 -8.18
CA SER A 241 -29.19 -9.58 -8.64
C SER A 241 -30.19 -9.70 -7.50
N ILE A 242 -29.71 -9.86 -6.27
CA ILE A 242 -30.54 -9.91 -5.06
C ILE A 242 -30.17 -8.70 -4.22
N GLU A 243 -30.90 -7.60 -4.41
CA GLU A 243 -30.81 -6.46 -3.48
C GLU A 243 -31.64 -6.80 -2.23
N PRO A 244 -31.01 -6.96 -1.06
CA PRO A 244 -31.76 -7.20 0.17
C PRO A 244 -32.60 -5.96 0.51
N ASP A 245 -33.80 -6.18 1.05
CA ASP A 245 -34.64 -5.09 1.54
C ASP A 245 -33.97 -4.43 2.75
N THR A 246 -33.33 -3.29 2.52
CA THR A 246 -32.65 -2.52 3.58
C THR A 246 -33.57 -1.48 4.22
N ARG A 247 -34.85 -1.36 3.82
CA ARG A 247 -35.77 -0.33 4.33
C ARG A 247 -35.87 -0.37 5.85
N GLY A 248 -35.79 0.79 6.48
CA GLY A 248 -35.77 0.94 7.94
C GLY A 248 -34.43 0.62 8.60
N ALA A 249 -33.37 0.31 7.84
CA ALA A 249 -32.00 0.35 8.36
C ALA A 249 -31.47 1.78 8.29
N THR A 250 -31.01 2.28 9.42
CA THR A 250 -30.50 3.63 9.60
C THR A 250 -28.97 3.67 9.64
N THR A 251 -28.32 2.51 9.88
CA THR A 251 -26.86 2.38 9.93
C THR A 251 -26.33 1.37 8.91
N ILE A 252 -25.05 1.50 8.53
CA ILE A 252 -24.38 0.54 7.62
C ILE A 252 -24.39 -0.88 8.22
N ARG A 253 -24.25 -1.01 9.55
CA ARG A 253 -24.32 -2.32 10.23
C ARG A 253 -25.70 -2.95 10.09
N GLU A 254 -26.78 -2.18 10.26
CA GLU A 254 -28.14 -2.70 10.07
C GLU A 254 -28.39 -3.10 8.60
N GLN A 255 -27.89 -2.31 7.65
CA GLN A 255 -27.98 -2.64 6.22
C GLN A 255 -27.25 -3.95 5.92
N LEU A 256 -26.02 -4.12 6.42
CA LEU A 256 -25.23 -5.35 6.25
C LEU A 256 -25.82 -6.53 7.02
N SER A 257 -26.39 -6.33 8.21
CA SER A 257 -27.07 -7.39 8.94
C SER A 257 -28.29 -7.91 8.16
N LYS A 258 -29.04 -7.03 7.51
CA LYS A 258 -30.11 -7.44 6.59
C LYS A 258 -29.54 -8.16 5.38
N HIS A 259 -28.44 -7.68 4.80
CA HIS A 259 -27.74 -8.37 3.71
C HIS A 259 -27.27 -9.79 4.10
N GLN A 260 -26.75 -9.97 5.32
CA GLN A 260 -26.33 -11.26 5.87
C GLN A 260 -27.48 -12.22 6.16
N SER A 261 -28.72 -11.72 6.29
CA SER A 261 -29.90 -12.60 6.48
C SER A 261 -30.22 -13.43 5.24
N VAL A 262 -29.70 -13.04 4.06
CA VAL A 262 -29.84 -13.80 2.82
C VAL A 262 -28.83 -14.95 2.84
N ALA A 263 -29.33 -16.20 2.80
CA ALA A 263 -28.51 -17.41 2.93
C ALA A 263 -27.36 -17.50 1.92
N SER A 264 -27.55 -17.00 0.69
CA SER A 264 -26.51 -16.96 -0.34
C SER A 264 -25.37 -15.98 -0.04
N CYS A 265 -25.62 -14.93 0.74
CA CYS A 265 -24.64 -13.89 1.07
C CYS A 265 -23.93 -14.19 2.41
N ALA A 266 -24.64 -14.79 3.36
CA ALA A 266 -24.16 -15.06 4.72
C ALA A 266 -22.82 -15.82 4.76
N GLY A 267 -22.64 -16.83 3.91
CA GLY A 267 -21.48 -17.73 3.95
C GLY A 267 -20.13 -17.01 3.77
N CYS A 268 -20.08 -15.97 2.95
CA CYS A 268 -18.87 -15.15 2.80
C CYS A 268 -18.86 -14.01 3.83
N HIS A 269 -19.97 -13.29 3.98
CA HIS A 269 -20.04 -12.08 4.80
C HIS A 269 -19.82 -12.31 6.30
N GLN A 270 -20.11 -13.51 6.83
CA GLN A 270 -19.76 -13.88 8.20
C GLN A 270 -18.25 -13.79 8.49
N LYS A 271 -17.40 -13.95 7.46
CA LYS A 271 -15.94 -13.83 7.60
C LYS A 271 -15.45 -12.43 7.26
N ILE A 272 -16.10 -11.78 6.30
CA ILE A 272 -15.68 -10.48 5.74
C ILE A 272 -16.06 -9.33 6.66
N ASP A 273 -17.30 -9.30 7.10
CA ASP A 273 -17.84 -8.10 7.73
C ASP A 273 -17.26 -7.84 9.13
N PRO A 274 -17.00 -8.86 10.01
CA PRO A 274 -16.42 -8.61 11.32
C PRO A 274 -15.11 -7.80 11.31
N PRO A 275 -14.06 -8.19 10.55
CA PRO A 275 -12.85 -7.37 10.49
C PRO A 275 -13.08 -6.00 9.86
N GLY A 276 -14.02 -5.88 8.93
CA GLY A 276 -14.43 -4.61 8.36
C GLY A 276 -15.06 -3.66 9.36
N PHE A 277 -15.96 -4.18 10.21
CA PHE A 277 -16.65 -3.40 11.23
C PHE A 277 -15.73 -2.85 12.31
N VAL A 278 -14.65 -3.56 12.65
CA VAL A 278 -13.66 -3.07 13.62
C VAL A 278 -13.06 -1.73 13.16
N LEU A 279 -12.90 -1.54 11.85
CA LEU A 279 -12.34 -0.32 11.27
C LEU A 279 -13.38 0.79 11.03
N GLU A 280 -14.67 0.54 11.26
CA GLU A 280 -15.73 1.54 11.02
C GLU A 280 -15.73 2.71 11.99
N ALA A 281 -14.97 2.61 13.08
CA ALA A 281 -14.64 3.72 13.94
C ALA A 281 -13.78 4.79 13.23
N PHE A 282 -13.24 4.49 12.05
CA PHE A 282 -12.54 5.44 11.21
C PHE A 282 -13.35 5.83 9.97
N ASP A 283 -13.38 7.11 9.64
CA ASP A 283 -14.08 7.68 8.50
C ASP A 283 -13.29 7.48 7.17
N PRO A 284 -13.83 7.93 6.01
CA PRO A 284 -13.18 7.79 4.70
C PRO A 284 -11.83 8.49 4.54
N ILE A 285 -11.53 9.50 5.37
CA ILE A 285 -10.23 10.19 5.38
C ILE A 285 -9.31 9.67 6.49
N GLY A 286 -9.75 8.64 7.21
CA GLY A 286 -9.00 7.96 8.26
C GLY A 286 -8.97 8.69 9.59
N ARG A 287 -9.86 9.66 9.84
CA ARG A 287 -10.07 10.23 11.17
C ARG A 287 -10.93 9.29 12.00
N TYR A 288 -10.74 9.31 13.31
CA TYR A 288 -11.68 8.65 14.21
C TYR A 288 -13.03 9.38 14.17
N ARG A 289 -14.13 8.64 14.26
CA ARG A 289 -15.48 9.19 14.32
C ARG A 289 -16.32 8.48 15.36
N ASP A 290 -17.18 9.25 16.01
CA ASP A 290 -18.28 8.72 16.84
C ASP A 290 -19.59 8.62 16.05
N TYR A 291 -19.74 9.40 14.96
CA TYR A 291 -20.98 9.52 14.19
C TYR A 291 -20.71 9.54 12.68
N TYR A 292 -21.65 9.01 11.89
CA TYR A 292 -21.66 9.18 10.43
C TYR A 292 -22.05 10.62 10.06
N ARG A 293 -21.34 11.21 9.10
CA ARG A 293 -21.68 12.53 8.54
C ARG A 293 -22.76 12.38 7.46
N THR A 294 -23.67 13.36 7.35
CA THR A 294 -24.77 13.38 6.39
C THR A 294 -24.91 14.76 5.76
N THR A 295 -25.24 14.85 4.47
CA THR A 295 -25.42 16.12 3.73
C THR A 295 -26.85 16.65 3.73
N GLU A 296 -27.85 15.86 4.14
CA GLU A 296 -29.24 16.33 4.25
C GLU A 296 -29.43 17.20 5.51
N ASN A 297 -30.39 18.15 5.46
CA ASN A 297 -30.84 19.01 6.57
C ASN A 297 -31.43 18.25 7.78
N GLY A 298 -31.05 16.99 8.00
CA GLY A 298 -31.45 16.15 9.12
C GLY A 298 -30.68 16.52 10.37
N GLU A 299 -31.37 16.57 11.51
CA GLU A 299 -30.74 16.73 12.81
C GLU A 299 -29.53 15.80 12.95
N LYS A 300 -28.44 16.26 13.60
CA LYS A 300 -27.38 15.36 14.10
C LYS A 300 -28.06 14.13 14.67
N LEU A 301 -27.67 12.92 14.23
CA LEU A 301 -28.18 11.66 14.79
C LEU A 301 -28.08 11.72 16.32
N LYS A 302 -29.18 12.11 16.99
CA LYS A 302 -29.27 12.12 18.45
C LYS A 302 -29.16 10.65 18.84
N ASN A 303 -28.03 10.29 19.44
CA ASN A 303 -27.68 8.95 19.92
C ASN A 303 -26.93 8.01 18.96
N ALA A 304 -26.08 8.46 18.04
CA ALA A 304 -25.05 7.55 17.48
C ALA A 304 -23.83 7.32 18.41
N ARG A 305 -23.97 7.46 19.74
CA ARG A 305 -23.10 6.74 20.69
C ARG A 305 -23.49 5.26 20.70
N VAL A 306 -23.44 4.59 19.55
CA VAL A 306 -23.42 3.14 19.58
C VAL A 306 -21.96 2.79 19.78
N PHE A 307 -21.58 2.59 21.05
CA PHE A 307 -20.28 2.03 21.40
C PHE A 307 -20.08 0.75 20.57
N TYR A 308 -19.11 0.78 19.67
CA TYR A 308 -18.72 -0.37 18.86
C TYR A 308 -17.83 -1.29 19.69
N GLY A 309 -18.45 -2.03 20.61
CA GLY A 309 -17.86 -3.09 21.40
C GLY A 309 -19.00 -3.87 22.03
N GLY A 310 -19.29 -5.06 21.50
CA GLY A 310 -20.17 -6.01 22.18
C GLY A 310 -19.45 -6.57 23.39
N ASP A 311 -20.25 -6.97 24.38
CA ASP A 311 -19.89 -7.58 25.67
C ASP A 311 -18.69 -8.55 25.64
#